data_AF-A0A426ZXB0-F1
#
_entry.id   AF-A0A426ZXB0-F1
#
_cell.length_a   1.000
_cell.length_b   1.000
_cell.length_c   1.000
_cell.angle_alpha   90.00
_cell.angle_beta   90.00
_cell.angle_gamma   90.00
#
_symmetry.space_group_name_H-M   'P 1'
#
loop_
_entity.id
_entity.type
_entity.pdbx_description
1 polymer ?
#
loop_
_entity_poly.entity_id
_entity_poly.type
_entity_poly.pdbx_seq_one_letter_code
_entity_poly.pdbx_strand_id
1 'polypeptide(L)'
;MAILHVGPARCYRQIKNKPYPKSRYCRGVPDPKIRIYDVGMKKKGVDEFPFCVHLVSWEKESVSSEALEAARIACNKYMTKYAGKDAFHLRVRVHPFHILRINKMLSCAGAERLQTGMRGAFGKPQGTCARLSIGHVLLSVCCKDSNSNHAQEALRRAKFKFPGRQ
;
A
#
# COMPACT_ATOMS: atom_id res chain seq x y z
N MET A 1 3.07 13.31 -23.07
CA MET A 1 3.60 12.10 -22.39
C MET A 1 2.46 11.36 -21.72
N ALA A 2 2.02 10.23 -22.27
CA ALA A 2 0.97 9.42 -21.64
C ALA A 2 1.48 8.90 -20.29
N ILE A 3 0.86 9.35 -19.21
CA ILE A 3 1.21 8.94 -17.85
C ILE A 3 0.93 7.43 -17.76
N LEU A 4 1.99 6.63 -17.79
CA LEU A 4 1.98 5.17 -17.66
C LEU A 4 1.48 4.76 -16.27
N HIS A 5 0.17 4.84 -16.04
CA HIS A 5 -0.45 4.35 -14.82
C HIS A 5 -0.38 2.82 -14.77
N VAL A 6 -0.17 2.28 -13.57
CA VAL A 6 -0.48 0.88 -13.27
C VAL A 6 -1.96 0.67 -13.62
N GLY A 7 -2.26 -0.38 -14.39
CA GLY A 7 -3.65 -0.72 -14.74
C GLY A 7 -4.55 -0.86 -13.50
N PRO A 8 -5.88 -0.90 -13.66
CA PRO A 8 -6.81 -0.87 -12.53
C PRO A 8 -6.48 -1.97 -11.51
N ALA A 9 -6.48 -1.61 -10.23
CA ALA A 9 -6.01 -2.47 -9.13
C ALA A 9 -6.75 -3.82 -9.04
N ARG A 10 -7.95 -3.92 -9.62
CA ARG A 10 -8.70 -5.19 -9.77
C ARG A 10 -7.88 -6.31 -10.41
N CYS A 11 -7.00 -5.99 -11.35
CA CYS A 11 -6.16 -6.97 -12.05
C CYS A 11 -5.14 -7.64 -11.11
N TYR A 12 -4.78 -6.96 -10.03
CA TYR A 12 -3.73 -7.36 -9.11
C TYR A 12 -4.24 -7.63 -7.68
N ARG A 13 -5.56 -7.61 -7.43
CA ARG A 13 -6.13 -7.83 -6.08
C ARG A 13 -5.87 -9.24 -5.58
N GLN A 14 -6.08 -10.25 -6.42
CA GLN A 14 -5.95 -11.64 -6.00
C GLN A 14 -4.50 -12.12 -6.13
N ILE A 15 -4.03 -12.79 -5.08
CA ILE A 15 -2.73 -13.44 -5.06
C ILE A 15 -2.78 -14.72 -5.90
N LYS A 16 -2.22 -14.68 -7.12
CA LYS A 16 -2.21 -15.84 -8.06
C LYS A 16 -0.82 -16.44 -8.28
N ASN A 17 0.20 -15.59 -8.40
CA ASN A 17 1.56 -16.01 -8.79
C ASN A 17 2.44 -16.30 -7.58
N LYS A 18 3.58 -16.96 -7.79
CA LYS A 18 4.64 -17.06 -6.77
C LYS A 18 5.18 -15.65 -6.41
N PRO A 19 5.71 -15.45 -5.20
CA PRO A 19 6.34 -14.18 -4.84
C PRO A 19 7.47 -13.82 -5.80
N TYR A 20 7.49 -12.56 -6.23
CA TYR A 20 8.45 -12.03 -7.18
C TYR A 20 9.03 -10.72 -6.63
N PRO A 21 10.11 -10.79 -5.83
CA PRO A 21 10.73 -9.62 -5.20
C PRO A 21 11.82 -8.99 -6.09
N LYS A 22 12.21 -7.76 -5.72
CA LYS A 22 13.37 -7.08 -6.32
C LYS A 22 14.61 -7.93 -6.03
N SER A 23 15.37 -8.27 -7.07
CA SER A 23 16.49 -9.20 -6.96
C SER A 23 17.50 -8.98 -8.09
N ARG A 24 18.63 -9.69 -8.05
CA ARG A 24 19.64 -9.68 -9.13
C ARG A 24 19.06 -10.08 -10.50
N TYR A 25 17.98 -10.86 -10.51
CA TYR A 25 17.27 -11.33 -11.69
C TYR A 25 16.15 -10.38 -12.13
N CYS A 26 15.50 -9.70 -11.18
CA CYS A 26 14.47 -8.69 -11.46
C CYS A 26 15.04 -7.27 -11.31
N ARG A 27 15.59 -6.76 -12.42
CA ARG A 27 16.14 -5.40 -12.53
C ARG A 27 15.11 -4.42 -13.11
N GLY A 28 15.37 -3.12 -12.97
CA GLY A 28 14.49 -2.07 -13.50
C GLY A 28 13.15 -1.92 -12.76
N VAL A 29 13.11 -2.37 -11.50
CA VAL A 29 11.93 -2.30 -10.65
C VAL A 29 11.73 -0.86 -10.18
N PRO A 30 10.55 -0.27 -10.37
CA PRO A 30 10.27 1.07 -9.86
C PRO A 30 10.24 1.05 -8.32
N ASP A 31 10.67 2.16 -7.73
CA ASP A 31 10.63 2.29 -6.27
C ASP A 31 9.18 2.39 -5.78
N PRO A 32 8.87 1.83 -4.60
CA PRO A 32 7.52 1.85 -4.03
C PRO A 32 7.06 3.29 -3.74
N LYS A 33 5.77 3.54 -3.92
CA LYS A 33 5.20 4.87 -3.67
C LYS A 33 5.27 5.26 -2.19
N ILE A 34 5.03 4.30 -1.29
CA ILE A 34 5.23 4.47 0.15
C ILE A 34 6.73 4.46 0.47
N ARG A 35 7.22 5.59 0.98
CA ARG A 35 8.63 5.77 1.41
C ARG A 35 8.79 5.89 2.92
N ILE A 36 7.74 6.33 3.61
CA ILE A 36 7.74 6.59 5.04
C ILE A 36 6.75 5.64 5.69
N TYR A 37 7.23 4.78 6.58
CA TYR A 37 6.40 3.79 7.28
C TYR A 37 5.97 4.29 8.67
N ASP A 38 6.78 5.11 9.31
CA ASP A 38 6.51 5.68 10.63
C ASP A 38 6.27 7.18 10.55
N VAL A 39 5.18 7.64 11.17
CA VAL A 39 4.72 9.04 11.17
C VAL A 39 4.29 9.44 12.59
N GLY A 40 4.36 10.73 12.89
CA GLY A 40 4.09 11.25 14.23
C GLY A 40 5.33 11.15 15.12
N MET A 41 5.12 11.00 16.43
CA MET A 41 6.18 11.00 17.43
C MET A 41 6.84 9.62 17.57
N LYS A 42 7.73 9.30 16.62
CA LYS A 42 8.50 8.04 16.57
C LYS A 42 9.56 7.86 17.66
N LYS A 43 9.95 8.94 18.35
CA LYS A 43 11.01 8.93 19.37
C LYS A 43 10.48 8.83 20.80
N LYS A 44 9.17 8.96 21.00
CA LYS A 44 8.57 8.92 22.33
C LYS A 44 8.62 7.51 22.90
N GLY A 45 8.71 7.44 24.23
CA GLY A 45 8.73 6.18 24.96
C GLY A 45 7.42 5.42 24.82
N VAL A 46 7.46 4.11 25.02
CA VAL A 46 6.30 3.22 24.95
C VAL A 46 5.24 3.61 25.99
N ASP A 47 5.67 4.10 27.15
CA ASP A 47 4.79 4.49 28.26
C ASP A 47 3.91 5.72 27.95
N GLU A 48 4.31 6.55 26.99
CA GLU A 48 3.56 7.77 26.64
C GLU A 48 2.33 7.50 25.77
N PHE A 49 2.28 6.34 25.09
CA PHE A 49 1.20 5.94 24.19
C PHE A 49 0.67 4.55 24.56
N PRO A 50 -0.08 4.43 25.67
CA PRO A 50 -0.57 3.15 26.17
C PRO A 50 -1.65 2.52 25.26
N PHE A 51 -2.37 3.33 24.49
CA PHE A 51 -3.46 2.87 23.64
C PHE A 51 -2.97 2.60 22.22
N CYS A 52 -3.20 1.39 21.69
CA CYS A 52 -2.88 1.06 20.30
C CYS A 52 -4.11 0.47 19.59
N VAL A 53 -4.37 0.97 18.39
CA VAL A 53 -5.41 0.45 17.49
C VAL A 53 -4.76 -0.08 16.21
N HIS A 54 -5.22 -1.24 15.77
CA HIS A 54 -4.72 -1.92 14.59
C HIS A 54 -5.81 -2.02 13.52
N LEU A 55 -5.44 -1.75 12.27
CA LEU A 55 -6.25 -2.10 11.10
C LEU A 55 -5.77 -3.44 10.57
N VAL A 56 -6.65 -4.42 10.49
CA VAL A 56 -6.34 -5.81 10.15
C VAL A 56 -7.01 -6.16 8.83
N SER A 57 -6.34 -6.89 7.94
CA SER A 57 -7.00 -7.40 6.72
C SER A 57 -7.75 -8.70 7.03
N TRP A 58 -9.01 -8.79 6.62
CA TRP A 58 -9.84 -10.00 6.72
C TRP A 58 -9.89 -10.81 5.42
N GLU A 59 -9.13 -10.40 4.41
CA GLU A 59 -9.07 -11.07 3.12
C GLU A 59 -7.63 -11.39 2.73
N LYS A 60 -7.46 -12.39 1.86
CA LYS A 60 -6.17 -12.72 1.28
C LYS A 60 -6.02 -12.00 -0.06
N GLU A 61 -5.28 -10.90 -0.05
CA GLU A 61 -5.17 -10.00 -1.19
C GLU A 61 -3.80 -9.35 -1.33
N SER A 62 -3.53 -8.79 -2.50
CA SER A 62 -2.39 -7.91 -2.74
C SER A 62 -2.82 -6.45 -2.71
N VAL A 63 -2.16 -5.69 -1.85
CA VAL A 63 -2.37 -4.26 -1.67
C VAL A 63 -1.25 -3.50 -2.34
N SER A 64 -1.57 -2.52 -3.18
CA SER A 64 -0.58 -1.74 -3.91
C SER A 64 0.18 -0.76 -3.01
N SER A 65 1.39 -0.39 -3.40
CA SER A 65 2.19 0.62 -2.69
C SER A 65 1.49 1.99 -2.65
N GLU A 66 0.70 2.29 -3.68
CA GLU A 66 -0.09 3.48 -3.84
C GLU A 66 -1.27 3.52 -2.84
N ALA A 67 -1.93 2.38 -2.62
CA ALA A 67 -2.99 2.25 -1.62
C ALA A 67 -2.44 2.41 -0.20
N LEU A 68 -1.27 1.82 0.10
CA LEU A 68 -0.59 1.99 1.39
C LEU A 68 -0.25 3.47 1.66
N GLU A 69 0.29 4.18 0.66
CA GLU A 69 0.60 5.60 0.81
C GLU A 69 -0.66 6.46 0.96
N ALA A 70 -1.72 6.18 0.19
CA ALA A 70 -2.99 6.88 0.30
C ALA A 70 -3.64 6.67 1.69
N ALA A 71 -3.60 5.45 2.21
CA ALA A 71 -4.10 5.11 3.53
C ALA A 71 -3.30 5.82 4.64
N ARG A 72 -1.97 5.82 4.53
CA ARG A 72 -1.07 6.53 5.46
C ARG A 72 -1.37 8.02 5.48
N ILE A 73 -1.49 8.66 4.32
CA ILE A 73 -1.81 10.09 4.21
C ILE A 73 -3.18 10.39 4.83
N ALA A 74 -4.19 9.55 4.55
CA ALA A 74 -5.54 9.73 5.10
C ALA A 74 -5.57 9.66 6.63
N CYS A 75 -4.93 8.64 7.21
CA CYS A 75 -4.78 8.51 8.66
C CYS A 75 -4.05 9.71 9.26
N ASN A 76 -2.87 10.04 8.71
CA ASN A 76 -2.03 11.11 9.24
C ASN A 76 -2.73 12.48 9.19
N LYS A 77 -3.43 12.78 8.09
CA LYS A 77 -4.16 14.05 7.93
C LYS A 77 -5.26 14.19 8.97
N TYR A 78 -6.01 13.11 9.25
CA TYR A 78 -7.06 13.15 10.27
C TYR A 78 -6.46 13.30 11.68
N MET A 79 -5.50 12.45 12.04
CA MET A 79 -4.89 12.50 13.37
C MET A 79 -4.20 13.83 13.66
N THR A 80 -3.48 14.38 12.68
CA THR A 80 -2.82 15.69 12.83
C THR A 80 -3.83 16.81 13.07
N LYS A 81 -5.01 16.75 12.44
CA LYS A 81 -6.06 17.78 12.58
C LYS A 81 -6.75 17.74 13.94
N TYR A 82 -7.04 16.55 14.48
CA TYR A 82 -7.87 16.40 15.68
C TYR A 82 -7.05 16.12 16.95
N ALA A 83 -6.01 15.29 16.88
CA ALA A 83 -5.18 14.94 18.03
C ALA A 83 -3.90 15.80 18.13
N GLY A 84 -3.46 16.39 17.02
CA GLY A 84 -2.17 17.08 16.91
C GLY A 84 -1.04 16.13 16.51
N LYS A 85 -0.01 16.67 15.85
CA LYS A 85 1.11 15.89 15.27
C LYS A 85 1.90 15.08 16.31
N ASP A 86 1.92 15.56 17.55
CA ASP A 86 2.79 15.05 18.61
C ASP A 86 2.10 14.05 19.56
N ALA A 87 0.82 13.79 19.31
CA ALA A 87 -0.04 13.00 20.19
C ALA A 87 -0.23 11.55 19.73
N PHE A 88 0.43 11.13 18.65
CA PHE A 88 0.32 9.77 18.12
C PHE A 88 1.60 9.29 17.44
N HIS A 89 1.72 7.97 17.33
CA HIS A 89 2.68 7.26 16.49
C HIS A 89 1.89 6.35 15.53
N LEU A 90 1.95 6.65 14.24
CA LEU A 90 1.38 5.84 13.18
C LEU A 90 2.48 5.02 12.52
N ARG A 91 2.30 3.70 12.44
CA ARG A 91 3.19 2.78 11.76
C ARG A 91 2.44 1.95 10.72
N VAL A 92 2.92 2.00 9.48
CA VAL A 92 2.54 1.04 8.45
C VAL A 92 3.39 -0.21 8.66
N ARG A 93 2.74 -1.34 8.97
CA ARG A 93 3.42 -2.59 9.32
C ARG A 93 3.80 -3.42 8.08
N VAL A 94 3.17 -3.10 6.96
CA VAL A 94 3.23 -3.88 5.72
C VAL A 94 4.19 -3.23 4.73
N HIS A 95 5.06 -4.03 4.13
CA HIS A 95 6.03 -3.58 3.13
C HIS A 95 5.73 -4.20 1.74
N PRO A 96 5.71 -3.38 0.66
CA PRO A 96 5.41 -3.85 -0.69
C PRO A 96 6.64 -4.43 -1.38
N PHE A 97 6.99 -5.67 -1.06
CA PHE A 97 8.13 -6.35 -1.66
C PHE A 97 7.81 -7.05 -2.99
N HIS A 98 6.54 -7.36 -3.25
CA HIS A 98 6.16 -8.10 -4.45
C HIS A 98 5.96 -7.17 -5.65
N ILE A 99 6.57 -7.52 -6.76
CA ILE A 99 6.53 -6.71 -7.98
C ILE A 99 5.43 -7.17 -8.91
N LEU A 100 4.63 -6.22 -9.36
CA LEU A 100 3.62 -6.37 -10.38
C LEU A 100 4.24 -6.20 -11.76
N ARG A 101 3.87 -7.09 -12.67
CA ARG A 101 4.33 -7.08 -14.07
C ARG A 101 3.17 -6.77 -15.00
N ILE A 102 3.48 -6.05 -16.07
CA ILE A 102 2.54 -5.74 -17.13
C ILE A 102 3.18 -6.02 -18.50
N ASN A 103 2.47 -6.79 -19.33
CA ASN A 103 2.77 -6.86 -20.75
C ASN A 103 2.05 -5.67 -21.41
N LYS A 104 2.77 -4.59 -21.70
CA LYS A 104 2.15 -3.35 -22.19
C LYS A 104 1.71 -3.56 -23.64
N MET A 105 0.41 -3.35 -23.89
CA MET A 105 -0.13 -3.33 -25.24
C MET A 105 -0.15 -1.89 -25.77
N LEU A 106 0.22 -1.71 -27.04
CA LEU A 106 0.09 -0.44 -27.73
C LEU A 106 -1.40 -0.19 -28.00
N SER A 107 -1.88 0.98 -27.58
CA SER A 107 -3.27 1.40 -27.77
C SER A 107 -3.31 2.52 -28.81
N CYS A 108 -2.95 2.19 -30.06
CA CYS A 108 -2.97 3.11 -31.20
C CYS A 108 -3.56 2.39 -32.42
N ALA A 109 -4.11 3.13 -33.38
CA ALA A 109 -4.49 2.56 -34.67
C ALA A 109 -3.25 1.96 -35.36
N GLY A 110 -3.37 0.77 -35.96
CA GLY A 110 -2.24 0.05 -36.56
C GLY A 110 -1.29 -0.63 -35.56
N ALA A 111 -1.68 -0.74 -34.28
CA ALA A 111 -0.85 -1.40 -33.26
C ALA A 111 -0.56 -2.89 -33.56
N GLU A 112 -1.35 -3.54 -34.42
CA GLU A 112 -1.12 -4.94 -34.81
C GLU A 112 0.20 -5.09 -35.57
N ARG A 113 0.61 -4.06 -36.31
CA ARG A 113 1.87 -4.07 -37.10
C ARG A 113 3.10 -3.83 -36.25
N LEU A 114 2.93 -3.12 -35.13
CA LEU A 114 4.02 -2.61 -34.31
C LEU A 114 4.27 -3.44 -33.04
N GLN A 115 3.32 -4.29 -32.65
CA GLN A 115 3.43 -5.09 -31.45
C GLN A 115 3.46 -6.60 -31.74
N THR A 116 4.26 -7.33 -30.96
CA THR A 116 4.34 -8.80 -31.00
C THR A 116 3.13 -9.52 -30.38
N GLY A 117 2.10 -8.78 -29.97
CA GLY A 117 0.93 -9.31 -29.26
C GLY A 117 1.33 -10.09 -28.00
N MET A 118 1.00 -11.38 -27.96
CA MET A 118 1.30 -12.28 -26.84
C MET A 118 2.59 -13.10 -27.02
N ARG A 119 3.31 -12.93 -28.13
CA ARG A 119 4.64 -13.55 -28.30
C ARG A 119 5.61 -12.88 -27.32
N GLY A 120 6.25 -13.69 -26.46
CA GLY A 120 7.16 -13.17 -25.43
C GLY A 120 6.45 -12.37 -24.33
N ALA A 121 5.23 -12.76 -23.92
CA ALA A 121 4.36 -12.03 -23.00
C ALA A 121 4.86 -11.86 -21.54
N PHE A 122 6.15 -12.09 -21.26
CA PHE A 122 6.70 -11.84 -19.94
C PHE A 122 6.72 -10.33 -19.67
N GLY A 123 5.83 -9.89 -18.80
CA GLY A 123 5.65 -8.46 -18.51
C GLY A 123 6.86 -7.80 -17.86
N LYS A 124 7.03 -6.51 -18.11
CA LYS A 124 8.01 -5.66 -17.44
C LYS A 124 7.50 -5.24 -16.05
N PRO A 125 8.39 -5.03 -15.06
CA PRO A 125 8.00 -4.56 -13.73
C PRO A 125 7.42 -3.14 -13.82
N GLN A 126 6.27 -2.89 -13.21
CA GLN A 126 5.56 -1.59 -13.30
C GLN A 126 5.12 -1.05 -11.94
N GLY A 127 4.90 -1.91 -10.95
CA GLY A 127 4.48 -1.47 -9.62
C GLY A 127 4.91 -2.45 -8.54
N THR A 128 4.78 -2.04 -7.29
CA THR A 128 5.03 -2.88 -6.12
C THR A 128 3.76 -3.03 -5.30
N CYS A 129 3.62 -4.18 -4.67
CA CYS A 129 2.49 -4.54 -3.85
C CYS A 129 2.96 -5.36 -2.64
N ALA A 130 2.19 -5.28 -1.59
CA ALA A 130 2.32 -6.14 -0.44
C ALA A 130 1.30 -7.27 -0.53
N ARG A 131 1.74 -8.49 -0.21
CA ARG A 131 0.86 -9.67 -0.17
C ARG A 131 0.42 -9.88 1.26
N LEU A 132 -0.89 -9.91 1.47
CA LEU A 132 -1.50 -10.05 2.78
C LEU A 132 -2.18 -11.41 2.89
N SER A 133 -2.19 -11.92 4.10
CA SER A 133 -3.06 -13.03 4.50
C SER A 133 -4.05 -12.52 5.54
N ILE A 134 -5.13 -13.28 5.73
CA ILE A 134 -6.16 -12.99 6.74
C ILE A 134 -5.48 -12.83 8.11
N GLY A 135 -5.86 -11.80 8.86
CA GLY A 135 -5.31 -11.49 10.18
C GLY A 135 -4.03 -10.64 10.17
N HIS A 136 -3.49 -10.26 9.01
CA HIS A 136 -2.33 -9.36 8.97
C HIS A 136 -2.71 -7.92 9.34
N VAL A 137 -1.93 -7.33 10.24
CA VAL A 137 -2.02 -5.91 10.60
C VAL A 137 -1.42 -5.05 9.49
N LEU A 138 -2.22 -4.14 8.94
CA LEU A 138 -1.88 -3.16 7.91
C LEU A 138 -1.23 -1.91 8.51
N LEU A 139 -1.98 -1.24 9.38
CA LEU A 139 -1.65 0.03 10.02
C LEU A 139 -1.81 -0.14 11.53
N SER A 140 -0.96 0.53 12.29
CA SER A 140 -1.02 0.60 13.74
C SER A 140 -0.92 2.05 14.16
N VAL A 141 -1.84 2.51 14.99
CA VAL A 141 -1.81 3.85 15.59
C VAL A 141 -1.73 3.68 17.08
N CYS A 142 -0.66 4.18 17.70
CA CYS A 142 -0.55 4.28 19.14
C CYS A 142 -0.72 5.74 19.57
N CYS A 143 -1.53 5.98 20.60
CA CYS A 143 -1.84 7.30 21.13
C CYS A 143 -2.19 7.20 22.62
N LYS A 144 -2.55 8.34 23.22
CA LYS A 144 -3.13 8.39 24.58
C LYS A 144 -4.60 7.99 24.54
N ASP A 145 -5.12 7.51 25.66
CA ASP A 145 -6.53 7.08 25.79
C ASP A 145 -7.53 8.17 25.43
N SER A 146 -7.18 9.44 25.70
CA SER A 146 -7.99 10.61 25.32
C SER A 146 -8.24 10.73 23.81
N ASN A 147 -7.32 10.21 22.98
CA ASN A 147 -7.39 10.27 21.52
C ASN A 147 -7.85 8.95 20.88
N SER A 148 -8.35 8.01 21.69
CA SER A 148 -8.79 6.68 21.24
C SER A 148 -9.87 6.74 20.13
N ASN A 149 -10.91 7.55 20.35
CA ASN A 149 -12.00 7.74 19.38
C ASN A 149 -11.49 8.31 18.04
N HIS A 150 -10.55 9.26 18.10
CA HIS A 150 -9.94 9.83 16.90
C HIS A 150 -9.07 8.82 16.16
N ALA A 151 -8.35 7.95 16.87
CA ALA A 151 -7.56 6.88 16.26
C ALA A 151 -8.43 5.87 15.50
N GLN A 152 -9.56 5.46 16.08
CA GLN A 152 -10.51 4.56 15.42
C GLN A 152 -11.11 5.20 14.15
N GLU A 153 -11.53 6.46 14.24
CA GLU A 153 -12.08 7.19 13.08
C GLU A 153 -11.02 7.41 11.98
N ALA A 154 -9.75 7.66 12.36
CA ALA A 154 -8.66 7.74 11.41
C ALA A 154 -8.48 6.44 10.63
N LEU A 155 -8.46 5.30 11.34
CA LEU A 155 -8.33 3.98 10.72
C LEU A 155 -9.55 3.63 9.86
N ARG A 156 -10.77 4.02 10.27
CA ARG A 156 -11.98 3.89 9.44
C ARG A 156 -11.84 4.65 8.13
N ARG A 157 -11.22 5.83 8.12
CA ARG A 157 -10.95 6.58 6.88
C ARG A 157 -9.88 5.94 6.00
N ALA A 158 -8.83 5.40 6.63
CA ALA A 158 -7.79 4.66 5.91
C ALA A 158 -8.31 3.35 5.31
N LYS A 159 -9.26 2.69 5.98
CA LYS A 159 -9.94 1.48 5.50
C LYS A 159 -10.47 1.63 4.08
N PHE A 160 -11.11 2.75 3.75
CA PHE A 160 -11.65 3.01 2.40
C PHE A 160 -10.59 3.15 1.30
N LYS A 161 -9.30 3.20 1.64
CA LYS A 161 -8.20 3.22 0.66
C LYS A 161 -7.71 1.80 0.32
N PHE A 162 -8.11 0.80 1.10
CA PHE A 162 -7.77 -0.59 0.86
C PHE A 162 -8.87 -1.33 0.10
N PRO A 163 -8.50 -2.30 -0.75
CA PRO A 163 -9.47 -3.22 -1.36
C PRO A 163 -10.01 -4.20 -0.31
N GLY A 164 -11.22 -4.73 -0.50
CA GLY A 164 -11.76 -5.80 0.36
C GLY A 164 -12.18 -5.34 1.76
N ARG A 165 -12.33 -6.30 2.67
CA ARG A 165 -12.73 -6.09 4.07
C ARG A 165 -11.53 -6.04 5.03
N GLN A 166 -11.52 -5.01 5.86
CA GLN A 166 -10.60 -4.78 6.97
C GLN A 166 -11.37 -4.61 8.28
#